data_AF-A0A927GIV0-F1
#
_entry.id   AF-A0A927GIV0-F1
#
_cell.length_a   1.000
_cell.length_b   1.000
_cell.length_c   1.000
_cell.angle_alpha   90.00
_cell.angle_beta   90.00
_cell.angle_gamma   90.00
#
_symmetry.space_group_name_H-M   'P 1'
#
loop_
_entity.id
_entity.type
_entity.pdbx_description
1 polymer ?
#
loop_
_entity_poly.entity_id
_entity_poly.type
_entity_poly.pdbx_seq_one_letter_code
_entity_poly.pdbx_strand_id
1 'polypeptide(L)'
;MIENTSDKEQFIDIYFYSKLGMGRNAIEDDLDEILADKGEVIGGGSGPSGSNIDIEIYEGSAADFLGLIRTALKKLEVPDDTIIVINQERFQVYE
;
A
#
# COMPACT_ATOMS: atom_id res chain seq x y z
N MET A 1 -1.78 -34.94 6.36
CA MET A 1 -0.71 -33.98 6.04
C MET A 1 -1.41 -32.72 5.60
N ILE A 2 -1.49 -31.74 6.50
CA ILE A 2 -2.04 -30.42 6.17
C ILE A 2 -0.88 -29.72 5.47
N GLU A 3 -1.08 -29.29 4.23
CA GLU A 3 -0.09 -28.50 3.52
C GLU A 3 0.28 -27.33 4.42
N ASN A 4 1.56 -27.26 4.78
CA ASN A 4 2.16 -26.07 5.36
C ASN A 4 1.94 -24.99 4.30
N THR A 5 0.94 -24.15 4.49
CA THR A 5 0.75 -22.95 3.68
C THR A 5 1.97 -22.11 3.98
N SER A 6 3.01 -22.29 3.18
CA SER A 6 4.14 -21.38 3.07
C SER A 6 3.58 -19.97 3.19
N ASP A 7 4.15 -19.17 4.07
CA ASP A 7 4.02 -17.72 4.10
C ASP A 7 4.20 -17.22 2.66
N LYS A 8 3.08 -17.10 1.92
CA LYS A 8 3.14 -16.56 0.58
C LYS A 8 3.36 -15.09 0.81
N GLU A 9 4.49 -14.59 0.35
CA GLU A 9 4.77 -13.18 0.23
C GLU A 9 3.53 -12.51 -0.38
N GLN A 10 2.88 -11.66 0.42
CA GLN A 10 1.65 -10.96 0.04
C GLN A 10 2.00 -9.52 -0.22
N PHE A 11 1.58 -9.00 -1.37
CA PHE A 11 1.95 -7.66 -1.80
C PHE A 11 0.73 -6.74 -1.89
N ILE A 12 0.96 -5.47 -1.60
CA ILE A 12 0.03 -4.37 -1.82
C ILE A 12 0.74 -3.34 -2.68
N ASP A 13 0.17 -3.01 -3.83
CA ASP A 13 0.66 -1.91 -4.67
C ASP A 13 -0.27 -0.71 -4.51
N ILE A 14 0.31 0.49 -4.35
CA ILE A 14 -0.44 1.74 -4.30
C ILE A 14 0.00 2.60 -5.47
N TYR A 15 -0.93 2.97 -6.34
CA TYR A 15 -0.67 3.81 -7.51
C TYR A 15 -1.27 5.20 -7.33
N PHE A 16 -0.46 6.22 -7.60
CA PHE A 16 -0.84 7.62 -7.61
C PHE A 16 -0.69 8.15 -9.04
N TYR A 17 -1.79 8.36 -9.76
CA TYR A 17 -1.72 8.83 -11.15
C TYR A 17 -1.54 10.35 -11.24
N SER A 18 -2.11 11.08 -10.29
CA SER A 18 -1.89 12.51 -10.12
C SER A 18 -0.63 12.81 -9.33
N LYS A 19 -0.12 14.04 -9.51
CA LYS A 19 1.04 14.51 -8.75
C LYS A 19 0.71 14.59 -7.26
N LEU A 20 1.57 13.98 -6.44
CA LEU A 20 1.49 14.09 -4.98
C LEU A 20 1.73 15.53 -4.53
N GLY A 21 0.93 16.01 -3.59
CA GLY A 21 1.14 17.30 -2.90
C GLY A 21 2.35 17.30 -1.96
N MET A 22 2.92 16.12 -1.70
CA MET A 22 4.04 15.88 -0.80
C MET A 22 5.06 14.92 -1.43
N GLY A 23 6.20 14.73 -0.74
CA GLY A 23 7.16 13.70 -1.12
C GLY A 23 6.61 12.31 -0.86
N ARG A 24 6.85 11.37 -1.78
CA ARG A 24 6.44 9.96 -1.64
C ARG A 24 6.95 9.35 -0.33
N ASN A 25 8.18 9.69 0.09
CA ASN A 25 8.78 9.20 1.33
C ASN A 25 7.94 9.51 2.58
N ALA A 26 7.20 10.62 2.61
CA ALA A 26 6.33 10.91 3.75
C ALA A 26 5.13 9.94 3.84
N ILE A 27 4.69 9.41 2.69
CA ILE A 27 3.67 8.37 2.62
C ILE A 27 4.29 7.03 2.99
N GLU A 28 5.49 6.73 2.49
CA GLU A 28 6.24 5.51 2.86
C GLU A 28 6.43 5.41 4.38
N ASP A 29 6.89 6.50 5.01
CA ASP A 29 7.11 6.55 6.46
C ASP A 29 5.83 6.30 7.28
N ASP A 30 4.69 6.92 6.91
CA ASP A 30 3.40 6.72 7.61
C ASP A 30 2.85 5.29 7.36
N LEU A 31 3.12 4.71 6.19
CA LEU A 31 2.76 3.32 5.87
C LEU A 31 3.62 2.31 6.67
N ASP A 32 4.93 2.53 6.76
CA ASP A 32 5.80 1.68 7.60
C ASP A 32 5.41 1.77 9.08
N GLU A 33 5.07 2.95 9.58
CA GLU A 33 4.63 3.13 10.97
C GLU A 33 3.35 2.35 11.30
N ILE A 34 2.36 2.36 10.40
CA ILE A 34 1.09 1.63 10.63
C ILE A 34 1.24 0.12 10.45
N LEU A 35 2.14 -0.34 9.58
CA LEU A 35 2.40 -1.76 9.33
C LEU A 35 3.23 -2.39 10.46
N ALA A 36 4.13 -1.61 11.05
CA ALA A 36 4.99 -2.01 12.16
C ALA A 36 5.78 -3.31 11.85
N ASP A 37 5.55 -4.39 12.61
CA ASP A 37 6.21 -5.69 12.42
C ASP A 37 5.49 -6.62 11.46
N LYS A 38 4.34 -6.21 10.92
CA LYS A 38 3.46 -7.06 10.10
C LYS A 38 3.68 -6.92 8.61
N GLY A 39 4.44 -5.92 8.20
CA GLY A 39 4.77 -5.64 6.81
C GLY A 39 5.68 -4.44 6.70
N GLU A 40 6.16 -4.17 5.50
CA GLU A 40 7.04 -3.02 5.22
C GLU A 40 6.84 -2.49 3.80
N VAL A 41 7.21 -1.24 3.59
CA VAL A 41 7.42 -0.67 2.26
C VAL A 41 8.73 -1.20 1.70
N ILE A 42 8.63 -1.99 0.62
CA ILE A 42 9.78 -2.61 -0.03
C ILE A 42 10.31 -1.77 -1.21
N GLY A 43 9.53 -0.80 -1.69
CA GLY A 43 9.95 0.03 -2.80
C GLY A 43 8.90 1.00 -3.32
N GLY A 44 9.26 1.64 -4.43
CA GLY A 44 8.40 2.56 -5.14
C GLY A 44 9.14 3.36 -6.20
N GLY A 45 8.40 3.87 -7.18
CA GLY A 45 8.90 4.65 -8.30
C GLY A 45 8.12 5.96 -8.50
N SER A 46 8.74 6.91 -9.19
CA SER A 46 8.08 8.14 -9.64
C SER A 46 8.52 8.46 -11.07
N GLY A 47 7.58 8.85 -11.92
CA GLY A 47 7.84 9.19 -13.32
C GLY A 47 6.71 10.02 -13.96
N PRO A 48 6.76 10.24 -15.28
CA PRO A 48 5.77 11.06 -15.99
C PRO A 48 4.32 10.58 -15.88
N SER A 49 4.12 9.29 -15.61
CA SER A 49 2.80 8.66 -15.51
C SER A 49 2.27 8.55 -14.07
N GLY A 50 2.97 9.12 -13.09
CA GLY A 50 2.58 9.04 -11.68
C GLY A 50 3.68 8.45 -10.79
N SER A 51 3.28 7.99 -9.61
CA SER A 51 4.14 7.30 -8.64
C SER A 51 3.49 6.01 -8.16
N ASN A 52 4.29 5.10 -7.61
CA ASN A 52 3.81 3.92 -6.90
C ASN A 52 4.58 3.70 -5.59
N ILE A 53 3.97 2.95 -4.68
CA ILE A 53 4.56 2.38 -3.48
C ILE A 53 4.22 0.90 -3.47
N ASP A 54 5.19 0.06 -3.16
CA ASP A 54 5.08 -1.40 -3.13
C ASP A 54 5.32 -1.85 -1.67
N ILE A 55 4.39 -2.64 -1.12
CA ILE A 55 4.39 -3.11 0.28
C ILE A 55 4.41 -4.63 0.31
N GLU A 56 5.18 -5.21 1.22
CA GLU A 56 5.18 -6.63 1.55
C GLU A 56 4.53 -6.86 2.93
N ILE A 57 3.72 -7.91 3.05
CA ILE A 57 3.03 -8.31 4.28
C ILE A 57 3.60 -9.63 4.79
N TYR A 58 4.09 -9.60 6.02
CA TYR A 58 4.72 -10.72 6.72
C TYR A 58 3.74 -11.50 7.60
N GLU A 59 2.81 -10.81 8.25
CA GLU A 59 1.85 -11.42 9.17
C GLU A 59 0.42 -10.99 8.83
N GLY A 60 -0.46 -11.98 8.63
CA GLY A 60 -1.87 -11.77 8.28
C GLY A 60 -2.12 -11.76 6.77
N SER A 61 -3.32 -11.33 6.36
CA SER A 61 -3.62 -11.14 4.94
C SER A 61 -3.47 -9.69 4.53
N ALA A 62 -2.96 -9.43 3.32
CA ALA A 62 -2.92 -8.08 2.75
C ALA A 62 -4.28 -7.37 2.78
N ALA A 63 -5.38 -8.10 2.59
CA ALA A 63 -6.73 -7.55 2.66
C ALA A 63 -7.09 -7.00 4.05
N ASP A 64 -6.51 -7.54 5.13
CA ASP A 64 -6.75 -7.10 6.50
C ASP A 64 -6.23 -5.67 6.74
N PHE A 65 -5.25 -5.22 5.95
CA PHE A 65 -4.63 -3.90 6.05
C PHE A 65 -5.32 -2.82 5.20
N LEU A 66 -6.26 -3.19 4.33
CA LEU A 66 -6.90 -2.25 3.40
C LEU A 66 -7.51 -1.04 4.13
N GLY A 67 -8.23 -1.26 5.24
CA GLY A 67 -8.86 -0.18 6.00
C GLY A 67 -7.84 0.74 6.69
N LEU A 68 -6.73 0.19 7.17
CA LEU A 68 -5.64 0.91 7.83
C LEU A 68 -4.90 1.80 6.83
N ILE A 69 -4.46 1.20 5.71
CA ILE A 69 -3.79 1.89 4.60
C ILE A 69 -4.69 3.00 4.06
N ARG A 70 -5.97 2.72 3.81
CA ARG A 70 -6.93 3.73 3.35
C ARG A 70 -7.03 4.90 4.32
N THR A 71 -7.03 4.66 5.63
CA THR A 71 -7.11 5.72 6.64
C THR A 71 -5.86 6.60 6.62
N ALA A 72 -4.67 6.01 6.53
CA ALA A 72 -3.41 6.72 6.41
C ALA A 72 -3.36 7.58 5.13
N LEU A 73 -3.67 6.99 3.98
CA LEU A 73 -3.72 7.69 2.70
C LEU A 73 -4.71 8.86 2.71
N LYS A 74 -5.89 8.71 3.31
CA LYS A 74 -6.87 9.80 3.47
C LYS A 74 -6.34 10.92 4.36
N LYS A 75 -5.67 10.60 5.47
CA LYS A 75 -5.08 11.58 6.39
C LYS A 75 -4.00 12.41 5.71
N LEU A 76 -3.28 11.82 4.76
CA LEU A 76 -2.26 12.47 3.95
C LEU A 76 -2.83 13.20 2.72
N GLU A 77 -4.16 13.23 2.54
CA GLU A 77 -4.81 13.93 1.43
C GLU A 77 -4.22 13.54 0.07
N VAL A 78 -3.92 12.24 -0.13
CA VAL A 78 -3.42 11.75 -1.43
C VAL A 78 -4.47 11.98 -2.52
N PRO A 79 -4.08 12.04 -3.81
CA PRO A 79 -5.04 12.33 -4.87
C PRO A 79 -6.22 11.35 -4.95
N ASP A 80 -7.38 11.83 -5.40
CA ASP A 80 -8.61 11.02 -5.54
C ASP A 80 -8.46 9.86 -6.54
N ASP A 81 -7.49 9.95 -7.46
CA ASP A 81 -7.17 8.88 -8.41
C ASP A 81 -6.21 7.82 -7.85
N THR A 82 -5.97 7.81 -6.54
CA THR A 82 -5.13 6.82 -5.88
C THR A 82 -5.82 5.45 -5.82
N ILE A 83 -5.14 4.42 -6.31
CA ILE A 83 -5.63 3.03 -6.35
C ILE A 83 -4.76 2.15 -5.47
N ILE A 84 -5.40 1.38 -4.60
CA ILE A 84 -4.77 0.28 -3.85
C ILE A 84 -5.05 -1.03 -4.61
N VAL A 85 -4.04 -1.86 -4.82
CA VAL A 85 -4.16 -3.15 -5.50
C VAL A 85 -3.74 -4.27 -4.55
N ILE A 86 -4.62 -5.25 -4.37
CA ILE A 86 -4.39 -6.44 -3.55
C ILE A 86 -4.89 -7.64 -4.35
N ASN A 87 -4.05 -8.64 -4.61
CA ASN A 87 -4.43 -9.84 -5.39
C ASN A 87 -5.12 -9.51 -6.74
N GLN A 88 -4.63 -8.49 -7.45
CA GLN A 88 -5.20 -7.95 -8.71
C GLN A 88 -6.56 -7.24 -8.59
N GLU A 89 -7.16 -7.23 -7.40
CA GLU A 89 -8.35 -6.43 -7.11
C GLU A 89 -7.96 -4.99 -6.82
N ARG A 90 -8.78 -4.05 -7.28
CA ARG A 90 -8.53 -2.61 -7.20
C ARG A 90 -9.51 -1.97 -6.24
N PHE A 91 -8.98 -1.18 -5.32
CA PHE A 91 -9.74 -0.47 -4.30
C PHE A 91 -9.44 1.03 -4.39
N GLN A 92 -10.48 1.84 -4.32
CA GLN A 92 -10.32 3.29 -4.25
C GLN A 92 -9.90 3.70 -2.83
N VAL A 93 -9.17 4.80 -2.71
CA VAL A 93 -8.93 5.41 -1.39
C VAL A 93 -10.20 6.09 -0.91
N TYR A 94 -10.82 6.92 -1.75
CA TYR A 94 -12.03 7.67 -1.41
C TYR A 94 -13.27 6.95 -1.97
N GLU A 95 -14.11 6.47 -1.06
CA GLU A 95 -15.40 5.80 -1.29
C GLU A 95 -16.45 6.45 -0.38
#